data_AF-A0A936JV85-F1
#
_entry.id   AF-A0A936JV85-F1
#
_cell.length_a   1.000
_cell.length_b   1.000
_cell.length_c   1.000
_cell.angle_alpha   90.00
_cell.angle_beta   90.00
_cell.angle_gamma   90.00
#
_symmetry.space_group_name_H-M   'P 1'
#
loop_
_entity.id
_entity.type
_entity.pdbx_description
1 polymer ?
#
loop_
_entity_poly.entity_id
_entity_poly.type
_entity_poly.pdbx_seq_one_letter_code
_entity_poly.pdbx_strand_id
1 'polypeptide(L)'
;MLDTQVTASTLADAKRVARLARLDAADDAVDTWYRHIESYLEIEARRRASPHAAAAGALHEAAFSDGLAHINDPIADENRICREALVILRSSEHAATVQAIELPAVWFDRWETALDESDAAYKDVDAARSDKQSSVNAGRDAEAEWVELSCACGDTYRAERNDLDTARIQEGKALLAPSWTCLAN
;
A
#
# COMPACT_ATOMS: atom_id res chain seq x y z
N MET A 1 -16.28 -11.60 23.72
CA MET A 1 -16.28 -11.48 22.25
C MET A 1 -15.90 -10.06 21.82
N LEU A 2 -16.52 -9.01 22.39
CA LEU A 2 -16.11 -7.61 22.19
C LEU A 2 -14.64 -7.32 22.55
N ASP A 3 -14.15 -7.79 23.70
CA ASP A 3 -12.76 -7.53 24.13
C ASP A 3 -11.71 -8.11 23.16
N THR A 4 -11.99 -9.27 22.57
CA THR A 4 -11.14 -9.90 21.55
C THR A 4 -11.11 -9.10 20.25
N GLN A 5 -12.22 -8.44 19.91
CA GLN A 5 -12.36 -7.65 18.70
C GLN A 5 -11.70 -6.27 18.85
N VAL A 6 -11.84 -5.65 20.03
CA VAL A 6 -11.15 -4.39 20.37
C VAL A 6 -9.63 -4.60 20.40
N THR A 7 -9.14 -5.69 21.00
CA THR A 7 -7.70 -6.02 21.03
C THR A 7 -7.14 -6.35 19.64
N ALA A 8 -7.90 -7.00 18.77
CA ALA A 8 -7.49 -7.23 17.39
C ALA A 8 -7.39 -5.92 16.59
N SER A 9 -8.33 -4.99 16.79
CA SER A 9 -8.31 -3.68 16.13
C SER A 9 -7.11 -2.83 16.56
N THR A 10 -6.83 -2.75 17.86
CA THR A 10 -5.69 -1.96 18.37
C THR A 10 -4.36 -2.54 17.91
N LEU A 11 -4.22 -3.87 17.85
CA LEU A 11 -3.03 -4.52 17.32
C LEU A 11 -2.84 -4.25 15.82
N ALA A 12 -3.91 -4.26 15.03
CA ALA A 12 -3.84 -3.96 13.60
C ALA A 12 -3.42 -2.51 13.35
N ASP A 13 -3.95 -1.57 14.13
CA ASP A 13 -3.54 -0.16 14.06
C ASP A 13 -2.09 0.04 14.50
N ALA A 14 -1.66 -0.60 15.59
CA ALA A 14 -0.26 -0.54 16.04
C ALA A 14 0.70 -1.06 14.96
N LYS A 15 0.35 -2.17 14.29
CA LYS A 15 1.14 -2.69 13.16
C LYS A 15 1.18 -1.72 11.98
N ARG A 16 0.04 -1.10 11.65
CA ARG A 16 -0.03 -0.10 10.58
C ARG A 16 0.86 1.11 10.89
N VAL A 17 0.77 1.65 12.10
CA VAL A 17 1.59 2.78 12.54
C VAL A 17 3.07 2.41 12.52
N ALA A 18 3.44 1.22 13.00
CA ALA A 18 4.82 0.76 12.98
C ALA A 18 5.40 0.64 11.56
N ARG A 19 4.60 0.14 10.60
CA ARG A 19 5.03 0.06 9.19
C ARG A 19 5.23 1.44 8.58
N LEU A 20 4.31 2.38 8.81
CA LEU A 20 4.44 3.75 8.31
C LEU A 20 5.64 4.45 8.92
N ALA A 21 5.84 4.35 10.24
CA ALA A 21 7.01 4.92 10.90
C ALA A 21 8.34 4.33 10.38
N ARG A 22 8.35 3.03 10.05
CA ARG A 22 9.52 2.40 9.41
C ARG A 22 9.75 2.92 7.99
N LEU A 23 8.68 3.10 7.21
CA LEU A 23 8.76 3.67 5.87
C LEU A 23 9.31 5.09 5.92
N ASP A 24 8.73 5.95 6.76
CA ASP A 24 9.15 7.34 6.91
C ASP A 24 10.63 7.44 7.35
N ALA A 25 11.08 6.58 8.26
CA ALA A 25 12.47 6.56 8.70
C ALA A 25 13.45 6.06 7.62
N ALA A 26 13.02 5.09 6.80
CA ALA A 26 13.85 4.59 5.70
C ALA A 26 13.95 5.62 4.56
N ASP A 27 12.84 6.31 4.29
CA ASP A 27 12.76 7.42 3.34
C ASP A 27 13.70 8.57 3.76
N ASP A 28 13.57 9.06 5.01
CA ASP A 28 14.44 10.10 5.57
C ASP A 28 15.94 9.74 5.50
N ALA A 29 16.29 8.45 5.61
CA ALA A 29 17.66 7.99 5.46
C ALA A 29 18.18 8.12 4.02
N VAL A 30 17.37 7.77 3.02
CA VAL A 30 17.70 7.98 1.58
C VAL A 30 17.93 9.46 1.34
N ASP A 31 16.98 10.26 1.80
CA ASP A 31 16.91 11.70 1.68
C ASP A 31 18.12 12.40 2.32
N THR A 32 18.56 11.89 3.47
CA THR A 32 19.76 12.35 4.18
C THR A 32 21.02 12.10 3.36
N TRP A 33 21.19 10.89 2.82
CA TRP A 33 22.37 10.55 2.03
C TRP A 33 22.41 11.28 0.69
N TYR A 34 21.25 11.44 0.04
CA TYR A 34 21.11 12.22 -1.19
C TYR A 34 21.61 13.65 -0.98
N ARG A 35 21.09 14.35 0.03
CA ARG A 35 21.56 15.70 0.41
C ARG A 35 23.04 15.73 0.72
N HIS A 36 23.55 14.75 1.46
CA HIS A 36 24.94 14.75 1.90
C HIS A 36 25.92 14.68 0.72
N ILE A 37 25.65 13.78 -0.23
CA ILE A 37 26.52 13.56 -1.39
C ILE A 37 26.37 14.71 -2.40
N GLU A 38 25.14 15.13 -2.67
CA GLU A 38 24.86 16.27 -3.56
C GLU A 38 25.59 17.53 -3.06
N SER A 39 25.42 17.89 -1.79
CA SER A 39 26.01 19.10 -1.23
C SER A 39 27.54 19.01 -1.15
N TYR A 40 28.09 17.83 -0.90
CA TYR A 40 29.55 17.64 -0.93
C TYR A 40 30.13 17.95 -2.32
N LEU A 41 29.51 17.41 -3.37
CA LEU A 41 29.93 17.65 -4.75
C LEU A 41 29.73 19.12 -5.14
N GLU A 42 28.63 19.73 -4.74
CA GLU A 42 28.34 21.13 -4.97
C GLU A 42 29.41 22.05 -4.34
N ILE A 43 29.86 21.71 -3.12
CA ILE A 43 30.93 22.42 -2.41
C ILE A 43 32.28 22.25 -3.12
N GLU A 44 32.66 21.02 -3.47
CA GLU A 44 33.92 20.76 -4.17
C GLU A 44 33.95 21.40 -5.56
N ALA A 45 32.82 21.47 -6.25
CA ALA A 45 32.67 22.17 -7.53
C ALA A 45 32.92 23.68 -7.43
N ARG A 46 32.67 24.29 -6.26
CA ARG A 46 32.84 25.74 -6.03
C ARG A 46 34.18 26.10 -5.39
N ARG A 47 35.03 25.12 -5.13
CA ARG A 47 36.28 25.30 -4.40
C ARG A 47 37.35 25.96 -5.28
N ARG A 48 37.46 27.29 -5.19
CA ARG A 48 38.29 28.16 -6.08
C ARG A 48 39.74 27.72 -6.30
N ALA A 49 40.36 27.11 -5.30
CA ALA A 49 41.76 26.69 -5.35
C ALA A 49 41.93 25.20 -5.68
N SER A 50 40.83 24.45 -5.86
CA SER A 50 40.88 23.03 -6.16
C SER A 50 41.14 22.82 -7.66
N PRO A 51 42.16 22.03 -8.05
CA PRO A 51 42.36 21.65 -9.44
C PRO A 51 41.25 20.71 -9.97
N HIS A 52 40.41 20.18 -9.08
CA HIS A 52 39.34 19.24 -9.40
C HIS A 52 37.95 19.88 -9.44
N ALA A 53 37.82 21.19 -9.18
CA ALA A 53 36.53 21.87 -9.11
C ALA A 53 35.68 21.71 -10.38
N ALA A 54 36.28 21.85 -11.56
CA ALA A 54 35.56 21.68 -12.82
C ALA A 54 35.09 20.23 -13.04
N ALA A 55 35.91 19.24 -12.66
CA ALA A 55 35.55 17.83 -12.77
C ALA A 55 34.48 17.43 -11.75
N ALA A 56 34.54 17.97 -10.53
CA ALA A 56 33.51 17.82 -9.51
C ALA A 56 32.17 18.45 -9.96
N GLY A 57 32.22 19.61 -10.62
CA GLY A 57 31.03 20.23 -11.20
C GLY A 57 30.41 19.40 -12.32
N ALA A 58 31.22 18.84 -13.22
CA ALA A 58 30.73 17.94 -14.27
C ALA A 58 30.12 16.65 -13.67
N LEU A 59 30.72 16.11 -12.62
CA LEU A 59 30.18 14.96 -11.89
C LEU A 59 28.86 15.29 -11.19
N HIS A 60 28.78 16.47 -10.55
CA HIS A 60 27.56 16.97 -9.91
C HIS A 60 26.43 17.11 -10.92
N GLU A 61 26.67 17.77 -12.05
CA GLU A 61 25.67 17.97 -13.10
C GLU A 61 25.23 16.63 -13.75
N ALA A 62 26.15 15.67 -13.87
CA ALA A 62 25.83 14.34 -14.40
C ALA A 62 24.98 13.52 -13.42
N ALA A 63 25.34 13.48 -12.14
CA ALA A 63 24.64 12.65 -11.14
C ALA A 63 23.40 13.32 -10.56
N PHE A 64 23.33 14.66 -10.55
CA PHE A 64 22.31 15.47 -9.90
C PHE A 64 21.87 16.62 -10.83
N SER A 65 21.41 16.29 -12.05
CA SER A 65 20.99 17.28 -13.06
C SER A 65 19.95 18.28 -12.55
N ASP A 66 19.05 17.82 -11.70
CA ASP A 66 17.96 18.59 -11.12
C ASP A 66 18.25 18.97 -9.64
N GLY A 67 19.48 18.76 -9.18
CA GLY A 67 19.90 19.02 -7.81
C GLY A 67 19.01 18.29 -6.80
N LEU A 68 18.42 19.04 -5.86
CA LEU A 68 17.57 18.50 -4.80
C LEU A 68 16.07 18.44 -5.15
N ALA A 69 15.70 18.57 -6.43
CA ALA A 69 14.28 18.66 -6.83
C ALA A 69 13.44 17.40 -6.54
N HIS A 70 14.08 16.23 -6.47
CA HIS A 70 13.41 14.94 -6.30
C HIS A 70 13.14 14.54 -4.85
N ILE A 71 13.58 15.37 -3.90
CA ILE A 71 13.32 15.14 -2.49
C ILE A 71 11.80 15.25 -2.23
N ASN A 72 11.23 14.24 -1.59
CA ASN A 72 9.79 14.07 -1.35
C ASN A 72 8.96 13.73 -2.61
N ASP A 73 9.60 13.33 -3.72
CA ASP A 73 8.87 12.69 -4.81
C ASP A 73 8.25 11.37 -4.30
N PRO A 74 7.31 10.75 -5.04
CA PRO A 74 6.85 9.41 -4.68
C PRO A 74 8.05 8.47 -4.51
N ILE A 75 8.12 7.77 -3.37
CA ILE A 75 9.27 6.95 -2.95
C ILE A 75 9.83 6.06 -4.08
N ALA A 76 8.96 5.44 -4.88
CA ALA A 76 9.40 4.60 -5.99
C ALA A 76 10.14 5.37 -7.10
N ASP A 77 9.70 6.61 -7.39
CA ASP A 77 10.32 7.48 -8.38
C ASP A 77 11.61 8.10 -7.82
N GLU A 78 11.60 8.56 -6.56
CA GLU A 78 12.78 9.08 -5.87
C GLU A 78 13.89 8.02 -5.80
N ASN A 79 13.57 6.80 -5.34
CA ASN A 79 14.54 5.71 -5.24
C ASN A 79 15.13 5.33 -6.62
N ARG A 80 14.34 5.39 -7.68
CA ARG A 80 14.82 5.14 -9.05
C ARG A 80 15.88 6.16 -9.44
N ILE A 81 15.61 7.45 -9.22
CA ILE A 81 16.53 8.55 -9.55
C ILE A 81 17.81 8.45 -8.70
N CYS A 82 17.67 8.17 -7.41
CA CYS A 82 18.79 7.96 -6.51
C CYS A 82 19.71 6.81 -6.97
N ARG A 83 19.12 5.71 -7.48
CA ARG A 83 19.90 4.59 -8.05
C ARG A 83 20.61 4.99 -9.34
N GLU A 84 19.96 5.76 -10.21
CA GLU A 84 20.58 6.30 -11.43
C GLU A 84 21.80 7.17 -11.07
N ALA A 85 21.67 8.05 -10.08
CA ALA A 85 22.77 8.85 -9.55
C ALA A 85 23.91 7.99 -8.99
N LEU A 86 23.61 6.95 -8.20
CA LEU A 86 24.62 6.00 -7.70
C LEU A 86 25.38 5.28 -8.81
N VAL A 87 24.72 4.91 -9.91
CA VAL A 87 25.37 4.29 -11.07
C VAL A 87 26.40 5.24 -11.69
N ILE A 88 26.03 6.52 -11.84
CA ILE A 88 26.93 7.55 -12.38
C ILE A 88 28.12 7.75 -11.45
N LEU A 89 27.89 7.92 -10.14
CA LEU A 89 28.93 8.11 -9.13
C LEU A 89 29.91 6.92 -9.06
N ARG A 90 29.42 5.69 -9.27
CA ARG A 90 30.24 4.47 -9.28
C ARG A 90 30.84 4.13 -10.65
N SER A 91 30.57 4.92 -11.68
CA SER A 91 31.10 4.67 -13.02
C SER A 91 32.62 4.79 -13.07
N SER A 92 33.27 3.99 -13.93
CA SER A 92 34.72 4.06 -14.12
C SER A 92 35.18 5.39 -14.71
N GLU A 93 34.29 6.11 -15.39
CA GLU A 93 34.54 7.43 -15.97
C GLU A 93 34.82 8.48 -14.87
N HIS A 94 34.11 8.39 -13.74
CA HIS A 94 34.21 9.37 -12.66
C HIS A 94 35.07 8.91 -11.48
N ALA A 95 35.56 7.66 -11.48
CA ALA A 95 36.35 7.08 -10.40
C ALA A 95 37.59 7.92 -10.01
N ALA A 96 38.31 8.46 -11.00
CA ALA A 96 39.47 9.31 -10.74
C ALA A 96 39.08 10.62 -10.05
N THR A 97 37.96 11.24 -10.43
CA THR A 97 37.44 12.45 -9.81
C THR A 97 36.99 12.18 -8.37
N VAL A 98 36.20 11.12 -8.16
CA VAL A 98 35.73 10.70 -6.83
C VAL A 98 36.89 10.47 -5.87
N GLN A 99 37.95 9.80 -6.34
CA GLN A 99 39.16 9.60 -5.55
C GLN A 99 39.90 10.91 -5.26
N ALA A 100 40.05 11.78 -6.27
CA ALA A 100 40.81 13.02 -6.15
C ALA A 100 40.14 14.06 -5.23
N ILE A 101 38.80 14.08 -5.18
CA ILE A 101 38.06 14.94 -4.25
C ILE A 101 37.89 14.30 -2.87
N GLU A 102 38.39 13.08 -2.65
CA GLU A 102 38.27 12.34 -1.38
C GLU A 102 36.83 12.05 -0.95
N LEU A 103 35.91 11.88 -1.91
CA LEU A 103 34.51 11.53 -1.62
C LEU A 103 34.46 10.11 -1.02
N PRO A 104 33.93 9.93 0.22
CA PRO A 104 34.02 8.64 0.89
C PRO A 104 33.17 7.56 0.23
N ALA A 105 33.80 6.49 -0.27
CA ALA A 105 33.10 5.36 -0.89
C ALA A 105 32.06 4.70 0.04
N VAL A 106 32.32 4.71 1.36
CA VAL A 106 31.39 4.19 2.37
C VAL A 106 30.03 4.92 2.37
N TRP A 107 29.96 6.16 1.89
CA TRP A 107 28.69 6.87 1.76
C TRP A 107 27.81 6.25 0.68
N PHE A 108 28.40 5.77 -0.42
CA PHE A 108 27.65 5.09 -1.48
C PHE A 108 27.04 3.79 -0.97
N ASP A 109 27.79 3.01 -0.20
CA ASP A 109 27.30 1.74 0.35
C ASP A 109 26.19 1.96 1.38
N ARG A 110 26.30 3.01 2.21
CA ARG A 110 25.25 3.40 3.15
C ARG A 110 24.00 3.91 2.45
N TRP A 111 24.17 4.66 1.38
CA TRP A 111 23.05 5.16 0.59
C TRP A 111 22.34 4.04 -0.15
N GLU A 112 23.09 3.11 -0.76
CA GLU A 112 22.53 1.91 -1.38
C GLU A 112 21.76 1.04 -0.36
N THR A 113 22.32 0.88 0.85
CA THR A 113 21.62 0.17 1.94
C THR A 113 20.31 0.87 2.32
N ALA A 114 20.32 2.20 2.43
CA ALA A 114 19.13 2.98 2.72
C ALA A 114 18.06 2.83 1.61
N LEU A 115 18.47 2.82 0.33
CA LEU A 115 17.57 2.58 -0.80
C LEU A 115 16.94 1.19 -0.76
N ASP A 116 17.74 0.16 -0.46
CA ASP A 116 17.24 -1.21 -0.31
C ASP A 116 16.24 -1.32 0.88
N GLU A 117 16.51 -0.64 1.99
CA GLU A 117 15.61 -0.57 3.14
C GLU A 117 14.31 0.19 2.84
N SER A 118 14.38 1.31 2.12
CA SER A 118 13.24 2.10 1.66
C SER A 118 12.35 1.29 0.72
N ASP A 119 12.94 0.64 -0.30
CA ASP A 119 12.21 -0.25 -1.22
C ASP A 119 11.52 -1.41 -0.48
N ALA A 120 12.19 -2.01 0.50
CA ALA A 120 11.62 -3.08 1.31
C ALA A 120 10.46 -2.60 2.19
N ALA A 121 10.60 -1.44 2.83
CA ALA A 121 9.55 -0.84 3.64
C ALA A 121 8.34 -0.43 2.80
N TYR A 122 8.59 0.14 1.61
CA TYR A 122 7.55 0.53 0.67
C TYR A 122 6.75 -0.70 0.21
N LYS A 123 7.43 -1.79 -0.16
CA LYS A 123 6.78 -3.06 -0.54
C LYS A 123 5.95 -3.66 0.61
N ASP A 124 6.41 -3.59 1.86
CA ASP A 124 5.63 -4.09 3.01
C ASP A 124 4.36 -3.25 3.24
N VAL A 125 4.45 -1.92 3.11
CA VAL A 125 3.27 -1.04 3.20
C VAL A 125 2.29 -1.29 2.06
N ASP A 126 2.79 -1.45 0.83
CA ASP A 126 1.96 -1.70 -0.35
C ASP A 126 1.26 -3.07 -0.30
N ALA A 127 1.99 -4.12 0.11
CA ALA A 127 1.42 -5.45 0.35
C ALA A 127 0.31 -5.39 1.42
N ALA A 128 0.56 -4.70 2.54
CA ALA A 128 -0.44 -4.54 3.60
C ALA A 128 -1.69 -3.77 3.14
N ARG A 129 -1.56 -2.83 2.18
CA ARG A 129 -2.70 -2.13 1.57
C ARG A 129 -3.50 -3.07 0.66
N SER A 130 -2.81 -3.85 -0.17
CA SER A 130 -3.42 -4.83 -1.08
C SER A 130 -4.18 -5.93 -0.33
N ASP A 131 -3.63 -6.44 0.77
CA ASP A 131 -4.28 -7.42 1.65
C ASP A 131 -5.56 -6.85 2.28
N LYS A 132 -5.50 -5.59 2.74
CA LYS A 132 -6.66 -4.90 3.30
C LYS A 132 -7.75 -4.71 2.24
N GLN A 133 -7.39 -4.30 1.03
CA GLN A 133 -8.35 -4.14 -0.06
C GLN A 133 -9.03 -5.47 -0.41
N SER A 134 -8.26 -6.55 -0.48
CA SER A 134 -8.76 -7.89 -0.76
C SER A 134 -9.74 -8.38 0.31
N SER A 135 -9.42 -8.17 1.59
CA SER A 135 -10.32 -8.54 2.70
C SER A 135 -11.60 -7.70 2.75
N VAL A 136 -11.54 -6.41 2.41
CA VAL A 136 -12.73 -5.55 2.30
C VAL A 136 -13.65 -6.02 1.17
N ASN A 137 -13.10 -6.37 0.01
CA ASN A 137 -13.88 -6.89 -1.11
C ASN A 137 -14.54 -8.23 -0.75
N ALA A 138 -13.79 -9.17 -0.19
CA ALA A 138 -14.34 -10.46 0.25
C ALA A 138 -15.46 -10.30 1.30
N GLY A 139 -15.35 -9.30 2.19
CA GLY A 139 -16.42 -8.98 3.14
C GLY A 139 -17.69 -8.46 2.48
N ARG A 140 -17.56 -7.62 1.44
CA ARG A 140 -18.72 -7.13 0.67
C ARG A 140 -19.40 -8.25 -0.11
N ASP A 141 -18.61 -9.15 -0.70
CA ASP A 141 -19.15 -10.30 -1.44
C ASP A 141 -19.91 -11.24 -0.49
N ALA A 142 -19.36 -11.51 0.70
CA ALA A 142 -20.05 -12.32 1.72
C ALA A 142 -21.36 -11.66 2.23
N GLU A 143 -21.39 -10.34 2.34
CA GLU A 143 -22.62 -9.61 2.70
C GLU A 143 -23.69 -9.74 1.59
N ALA A 144 -23.29 -9.61 0.33
CA ALA A 144 -24.20 -9.79 -0.81
C ALA A 144 -24.78 -11.21 -0.83
N GLU A 145 -23.95 -12.24 -0.67
CA GLU A 145 -24.39 -13.65 -0.58
C GLU A 145 -25.36 -13.88 0.58
N TRP A 146 -25.11 -13.28 1.75
CA TRP A 146 -26.00 -13.41 2.90
C TRP A 146 -27.36 -12.74 2.68
N VAL A 147 -27.39 -11.58 2.02
CA VAL A 147 -28.63 -10.89 1.65
C VAL A 147 -29.44 -11.75 0.68
N GLU A 148 -28.80 -12.33 -0.33
CA GLU A 148 -29.46 -13.23 -1.30
C GLU A 148 -30.05 -14.46 -0.60
N LEU A 149 -29.28 -15.12 0.27
CA LEU A 149 -29.76 -16.28 1.04
C LEU A 149 -30.95 -15.91 1.94
N SER A 150 -30.89 -14.76 2.59
CA SER A 150 -31.94 -14.27 3.49
C SER A 150 -33.23 -13.94 2.72
N CYS A 151 -33.12 -13.35 1.54
CA CYS A 151 -34.25 -13.12 0.64
C CYS A 151 -34.87 -14.45 0.17
N ALA A 152 -34.03 -15.40 -0.29
CA ALA A 152 -34.49 -16.71 -0.75
C ALA A 152 -35.21 -17.49 0.36
N CYS A 153 -34.70 -17.46 1.59
CA CYS A 153 -35.34 -18.07 2.76
C CYS A 153 -36.68 -17.38 3.10
N GLY A 154 -36.75 -16.06 2.93
CA GLY A 154 -38.00 -15.31 3.06
C GLY A 154 -39.04 -15.72 2.02
N ASP A 155 -38.62 -15.96 0.78
CA ASP A 155 -39.50 -16.39 -0.32
C ASP A 155 -40.00 -17.83 -0.13
N THR A 156 -39.13 -18.75 0.27
CA THR A 156 -39.53 -20.14 0.57
C THR A 156 -40.51 -20.18 1.74
N TYR A 157 -40.23 -19.45 2.83
CA TYR A 157 -41.13 -19.37 3.97
C TYR A 157 -42.51 -18.79 3.57
N ARG A 158 -42.54 -17.75 2.73
CA ARG A 158 -43.79 -17.19 2.20
C ARG A 158 -44.56 -18.18 1.33
N ALA A 159 -43.85 -18.94 0.48
CA ALA A 159 -44.46 -19.97 -0.36
C ALA A 159 -45.09 -21.09 0.47
N GLU A 160 -44.36 -21.65 1.43
CA GLU A 160 -44.87 -22.69 2.34
C GLU A 160 -46.09 -22.23 3.13
N ARG A 161 -46.07 -20.97 3.61
CA ARG A 161 -47.22 -20.39 4.31
C ARG A 161 -48.43 -20.25 3.40
N ASN A 162 -48.25 -19.80 2.16
CA ASN A 162 -49.34 -19.68 1.19
C ASN A 162 -49.93 -21.04 0.83
N ASP A 163 -49.09 -22.08 0.71
CA ASP A 163 -49.54 -23.46 0.47
C ASP A 163 -50.34 -24.00 1.65
N LEU A 164 -49.89 -23.76 2.89
CA LEU A 164 -50.61 -24.11 4.11
C LEU A 164 -51.96 -23.39 4.22
N ASP A 165 -52.00 -22.08 3.95
CA ASP A 165 -53.24 -21.30 3.97
C ASP A 165 -54.21 -21.78 2.86
N THR A 166 -53.69 -22.11 1.68
CA THR A 166 -54.47 -22.69 0.58
C THR A 166 -55.03 -24.06 0.97
N ALA A 167 -54.22 -24.92 1.58
CA ALA A 167 -54.64 -26.25 2.04
C ALA A 167 -55.75 -26.14 3.11
N ARG A 168 -55.61 -25.23 4.08
CA ARG A 168 -56.63 -24.98 5.11
C ARG A 168 -57.94 -24.45 4.52
N ILE A 169 -57.88 -23.60 3.50
CA ILE A 169 -59.06 -23.10 2.79
C ILE A 169 -59.78 -24.25 2.06
N GLN A 170 -59.04 -25.16 1.41
CA GLN A 170 -59.64 -26.31 0.73
C GLN A 170 -60.25 -27.32 1.71
N GLU A 171 -59.57 -27.58 2.83
CA GLU A 171 -60.10 -28.41 3.92
C GLU A 171 -61.40 -27.80 4.48
N GLY A 172 -61.42 -26.48 4.75
CA GLY A 172 -62.63 -25.78 5.19
C GLY A 172 -63.78 -25.89 4.20
N LYS A 173 -63.52 -25.79 2.89
CA LYS A 173 -64.53 -26.00 1.84
C LYS A 173 -65.06 -27.44 1.83
N ALA A 174 -64.18 -28.44 1.99
CA ALA A 174 -64.58 -29.84 2.04
C ALA A 174 -65.45 -30.16 3.27
N LEU A 175 -65.11 -29.60 4.44
CA LEU A 175 -65.87 -29.76 5.67
C LEU A 175 -67.25 -29.08 5.63
N LEU A 176 -67.36 -27.95 4.92
CA LEU A 176 -68.62 -27.21 4.76
C LEU A 176 -69.48 -27.72 3.60
N ALA A 177 -68.93 -28.47 2.64
CA ALA A 177 -69.67 -28.99 1.48
C ALA A 177 -71.00 -29.72 1.81
N PRO A 178 -71.11 -30.54 2.89
CA PRO A 178 -72.36 -31.22 3.24
C PRO A 178 -73.48 -30.28 3.72
N SER A 179 -73.16 -29.14 4.33
CA SER A 179 -74.16 -28.17 4.81
C SER A 179 -74.63 -27.21 3.71
N TRP A 180 -73.85 -27.06 2.64
CA TRP A 180 -74.21 -26.24 1.48
C TRP A 180 -75.12 -27.00 0.53
N THR A 181 -75.04 -28.32 0.51
CA THR A 181 -75.94 -29.20 -0.23
C THR A 181 -77.30 -29.40 0.45
N CYS A 182 -77.42 -29.19 1.76
CA CYS A 182 -78.72 -29.24 2.45
C CYS A 182 -79.54 -27.94 2.33
N LEU A 183 -78.92 -26.82 1.95
CA LEU A 183 -79.57 -25.51 1.74
C LEU A 183 -80.04 -25.28 0.29
N ALA A 184 -79.75 -26.22 -0.63
CA ALA A 184 -80.08 -26.13 -2.05
C ALA A 184 -81.32 -26.95 -2.48
N ASN A 185 -82.08 -27.49 -1.52
CA ASN A 185 -83.38 -28.13 -1.74
C ASN A 185 -84.50 -27.31 -1.10
#